data_AF-A0A2E9W7R5-F1
#
_entry.id   AF-A0A2E9W7R5-F1
#
_cell.length_a   1.000
_cell.length_b   1.000
_cell.length_c   1.000
_cell.angle_alpha   90.00
_cell.angle_beta   90.00
_cell.angle_gamma   90.00
#
_symmetry.space_group_name_H-M   'P 1'
#
loop_
_entity.id
_entity.type
_entity.pdbx_description
1 polymer ?
#
loop_
_entity_poly.entity_id
_entity_poly.type
_entity_poly.pdbx_seq_one_letter_code
_entity_poly.pdbx_strand_id
1 'polypeptide(L)'
;MTAPHIDRQYLSAVLAKLLTIDSPTGMTDGAVAFVCDELRDMGIAFELTRRGAIRADLPGARKSPDRAVAVHLDTLGAMVKQIKDNGRLEVTMIGHWSS
;
A
#
# COMPACT_ATOMS: atom_id res chain seq x y z
N MET A 1 -22.64 -2.99 22.97
CA MET A 1 -21.82 -3.68 21.95
C MET A 1 -20.47 -3.95 22.58
N THR A 2 -20.03 -5.20 22.65
CA THR A 2 -18.67 -5.55 23.09
C THR A 2 -17.69 -5.05 22.04
N ALA A 3 -16.53 -4.55 22.47
CA ALA A 3 -15.49 -4.14 21.52
C ALA A 3 -15.09 -5.32 20.63
N PRO A 4 -14.91 -5.11 19.32
CA PRO A 4 -14.46 -6.19 18.44
C PRO A 4 -13.07 -6.68 18.88
N HIS A 5 -12.85 -7.99 18.77
CA HIS A 5 -11.53 -8.58 18.97
C HIS A 5 -10.60 -8.17 17.82
N ILE A 6 -9.42 -7.64 18.15
CA ILE A 6 -8.40 -7.25 17.17
C ILE A 6 -7.29 -8.30 17.18
N ASP A 7 -7.14 -9.02 16.08
CA ASP A 7 -6.04 -9.99 15.91
C ASP A 7 -4.71 -9.27 15.66
N ARG A 8 -3.98 -9.00 16.75
CA ARG A 8 -2.69 -8.29 16.70
C ARG A 8 -1.59 -9.11 16.05
N GLN A 9 -1.68 -10.44 16.09
CA GLN A 9 -0.66 -11.31 15.52
C GLN A 9 -0.75 -11.30 14.00
N TYR A 10 -1.96 -11.43 13.46
CA TYR A 10 -2.22 -11.24 12.03
C TYR A 10 -1.75 -9.86 11.56
N LEU A 11 -2.17 -8.78 12.24
CA LEU A 11 -1.80 -7.41 11.85
C LEU A 11 -0.28 -7.20 11.82
N SER A 12 0.45 -7.72 12.81
CA SER A 12 1.91 -7.59 12.87
C SER A 12 2.60 -8.40 11.77
N ALA A 13 2.08 -9.60 11.45
CA ALA A 13 2.62 -10.43 10.37
C ALA A 13 2.41 -9.79 8.99
N VAL A 14 1.21 -9.26 8.73
CA VAL A 14 0.91 -8.54 7.47
C VAL A 14 1.78 -7.28 7.33
N LEU A 15 1.91 -6.50 8.40
CA LEU A 15 2.79 -5.33 8.41
C LEU A 15 4.25 -5.71 8.13
N ALA A 16 4.75 -6.76 8.78
CA ALA A 16 6.12 -7.22 8.56
C ALA A 16 6.35 -7.63 7.09
N LYS A 17 5.40 -8.32 6.45
CA LYS A 17 5.47 -8.63 5.02
C LYS A 17 5.47 -7.37 4.16
N LEU A 18 4.53 -6.45 4.39
CA LEU A 18 4.44 -5.19 3.64
C LEU A 18 5.74 -4.37 3.71
N LEU A 19 6.35 -4.28 4.90
CA LEU A 19 7.61 -3.55 5.09
C LEU A 19 8.81 -4.15 4.33
N THR A 20 8.72 -5.39 3.87
CA THR A 20 9.75 -6.04 3.04
C THR A 20 9.53 -5.87 1.54
N ILE A 21 8.40 -5.29 1.13
CA ILE A 21 8.06 -5.07 -0.27
C ILE A 21 8.39 -3.60 -0.60
N ASP A 22 9.36 -3.40 -1.49
CA ASP A 22 9.66 -2.05 -2.00
C ASP A 22 8.42 -1.47 -2.70
N SER A 23 8.02 -0.26 -2.30
CA SER A 23 6.85 0.41 -2.85
C SER A 23 7.02 1.93 -3.02
N PRO A 24 8.17 2.45 -3.49
CA PRO A 24 8.32 3.90 -3.61
C PRO A 24 7.25 4.48 -4.53
N THR A 25 6.79 5.71 -4.27
CA THR A 25 5.71 6.33 -5.06
C THR A 25 5.96 6.20 -6.57
N GLY A 26 4.98 5.63 -7.28
CA GLY A 26 5.04 5.34 -8.72
C GLY A 26 5.50 3.92 -9.08
N MET A 27 6.01 3.13 -8.13
CA MET A 27 6.44 1.74 -8.30
C MET A 27 5.85 0.87 -7.18
N THR A 28 4.53 0.70 -7.16
CA THR A 28 3.80 0.05 -6.06
C THR A 28 3.22 -1.32 -6.40
N ASP A 29 3.47 -1.84 -7.61
CA ASP A 29 2.80 -3.04 -8.14
C ASP A 29 2.95 -4.27 -7.24
N GLY A 30 4.13 -4.46 -6.64
CA GLY A 30 4.37 -5.56 -5.70
C GLY A 30 3.50 -5.46 -4.44
N ALA A 31 3.42 -4.27 -3.83
CA ALA A 31 2.59 -4.05 -2.65
C ALA A 31 1.09 -4.14 -2.99
N VAL A 32 0.69 -3.66 -4.17
CA VAL A 32 -0.68 -3.78 -4.68
C VAL A 32 -1.07 -5.25 -4.84
N ALA A 33 -0.22 -6.05 -5.49
CA ALA A 33 -0.46 -7.48 -5.69
C ALA A 33 -0.61 -8.21 -4.36
N PHE A 34 0.27 -7.93 -3.39
CA PHE A 34 0.20 -8.52 -2.06
C PHE A 34 -1.13 -8.20 -1.33
N VAL A 35 -1.56 -6.94 -1.34
CA VAL A 35 -2.83 -6.55 -0.70
C VAL A 35 -4.04 -7.15 -1.42
N CYS A 36 -4.00 -7.24 -2.76
CA CYS A 36 -5.02 -7.92 -3.54
C CYS A 36 -5.14 -9.41 -3.17
N ASP A 37 -4.02 -10.09 -2.89
CA ASP A 37 -4.04 -11.48 -2.46
C ASP A 37 -4.63 -11.63 -1.05
N GLU A 38 -4.25 -10.77 -0.10
CA GLU A 38 -4.84 -10.77 1.25
C GLU A 38 -6.36 -10.48 1.21
N LEU A 39 -6.81 -9.54 0.37
CA LEU A 39 -8.24 -9.27 0.17
C LEU A 39 -8.98 -10.47 -0.44
N ARG A 40 -8.34 -11.19 -1.38
CA ARG A 40 -8.89 -12.40 -1.99
C ARG A 40 -9.05 -13.51 -0.95
N ASP A 41 -8.05 -13.72 -0.10
CA ASP A 41 -8.08 -14.72 0.97
C ASP A 41 -9.16 -14.41 2.01
N MET A 42 -9.44 -13.12 2.24
CA MET A 42 -10.56 -12.66 3.07
C MET A 42 -11.93 -12.76 2.37
N GLY A 43 -11.98 -13.12 1.09
CA GLY A 43 -13.22 -13.18 0.30
C GLY A 43 -13.83 -11.80 0.01
N ILE A 44 -13.03 -10.74 0.06
CA ILE A 44 -13.46 -9.37 -0.21
C ILE A 44 -13.26 -9.07 -1.69
N ALA A 45 -14.35 -8.73 -2.39
CA ALA A 45 -14.27 -8.32 -3.79
C ALA A 45 -13.58 -6.95 -3.92
N PHE A 46 -12.68 -6.85 -4.90
CA PHE A 46 -11.96 -5.62 -5.21
C PHE A 46 -11.80 -5.44 -6.72
N GLU A 47 -11.58 -4.19 -7.11
CA GLU A 47 -11.18 -3.80 -8.46
C GLU A 47 -9.89 -2.98 -8.42
N LEU A 48 -9.11 -3.05 -9.49
CA LEU A 48 -7.96 -2.20 -9.71
C LEU A 48 -8.34 -1.06 -10.64
N THR A 49 -8.08 0.17 -10.21
CA THR A 49 -8.26 1.35 -11.06
C THR A 49 -7.14 1.42 -12.12
N ARG A 50 -7.34 2.21 -13.18
CA ARG A 50 -6.30 2.48 -14.20
C ARG A 50 -5.00 3.07 -13.62
N ARG A 51 -5.03 3.61 -12.41
CA ARG A 51 -3.87 4.18 -11.72
C ARG A 51 -3.26 3.23 -10.67
N GLY A 52 -3.71 1.98 -10.62
CA GLY A 52 -3.18 0.97 -9.70
C GLY A 52 -3.73 1.03 -8.27
N ALA A 53 -4.65 1.95 -7.97
CA ALA A 53 -5.33 1.96 -6.68
C ALA A 53 -6.30 0.78 -6.55
N ILE A 54 -6.34 0.18 -5.36
CA ILE A 54 -7.26 -0.89 -4.99
C ILE A 54 -8.53 -0.26 -4.44
N ARG A 55 -9.69 -0.64 -4.99
CA ARG A 55 -11.00 -0.30 -4.44
C ARG A 55 -11.71 -1.60 -4.06
N ALA A 56 -12.05 -1.72 -2.78
CA ALA A 56 -12.77 -2.88 -2.23
C ALA A 56 -14.04 -2.41 -1.53
N ASP A 57 -15.15 -3.09 -1.81
CA ASP A 57 -16.46 -2.73 -1.27
C ASP A 57 -16.96 -3.87 -0.36
N LEU A 58 -17.15 -3.59 0.94
CA LEU A 58 -17.71 -4.53 1.90
C LEU A 58 -19.20 -4.18 2.15
N PRO A 59 -20.15 -5.04 1.74
CA PRO A 59 -21.57 -4.74 1.91
C PRO A 59 -21.97 -4.73 3.38
N GLY A 60 -22.49 -3.59 3.84
CA GLY A 60 -23.06 -3.45 5.18
C GLY A 60 -24.56 -3.77 5.23
N ALA A 61 -25.12 -3.82 6.43
CA ALA A 61 -26.57 -4.01 6.64
C ALA A 61 -27.44 -2.88 6.06
N ARG A 62 -26.87 -1.68 5.88
CA ARG A 62 -27.50 -0.54 5.20
C ARG A 62 -26.64 -0.15 4.01
N LYS A 63 -27.29 0.09 2.86
CA LYS A 63 -26.63 0.48 1.61
C LYS A 63 -26.29 1.98 1.51
N SER A 64 -26.75 2.79 2.46
CA SER A 64 -26.51 4.23 2.45
C SER A 64 -26.69 4.80 3.87
N PRO A 65 -25.92 5.82 4.27
CA PRO A 65 -24.78 6.40 3.53
C PRO A 65 -23.58 5.46 3.45
N ASP A 66 -22.76 5.62 2.42
CA ASP A 66 -21.51 4.90 2.28
C ASP A 66 -20.45 5.45 3.24
N ARG A 67 -19.53 4.57 3.65
CA ARG A 67 -18.40 4.92 4.50
C ARG A 67 -17.12 4.39 3.85
N ALA A 68 -16.14 5.26 3.69
CA ALA A 68 -14.86 4.91 3.09
C ALA A 68 -13.74 5.03 4.12
N VAL A 69 -12.81 4.08 4.07
CA VAL A 69 -11.50 4.16 4.72
C VAL A 69 -10.46 4.15 3.60
N ALA A 70 -9.63 5.18 3.56
CA ALA A 70 -8.56 5.31 2.57
C ALA A 70 -7.20 5.28 3.27
N VAL A 71 -6.29 4.50 2.70
CA VAL A 71 -4.89 4.38 3.11
C VAL A 71 -4.02 4.33 1.85
N HIS A 72 -2.72 4.55 2.00
CA HIS A 72 -1.78 4.52 0.89
C HIS A 72 -0.76 3.39 1.07
N LEU A 73 -0.26 2.86 -0.05
CA LEU A 73 0.73 1.77 -0.07
C LEU A 73 2.12 2.26 -0.43
N ASP A 74 2.22 3.46 -1.01
CA ASP A 74 3.47 4.01 -1.45
C ASP A 74 4.33 4.48 -0.28
N THR A 75 5.64 4.42 -0.50
CA THR A 75 6.67 4.81 0.46
C THR A 75 7.55 5.93 -0.08
N LEU A 76 8.24 6.60 0.83
CA LEU A 76 9.34 7.49 0.47
C LEU A 76 10.45 6.67 -0.21
N GLY A 77 11.17 7.29 -1.14
CA GLY A 77 12.23 6.59 -1.87
C GLY A 77 13.10 7.54 -2.68
N ALA A 78 14.12 7.02 -3.36
CA ALA A 78 15.02 7.81 -4.20
C ALA A 78 14.83 7.43 -5.67
N MET A 79 15.01 8.40 -6.56
CA MET A 79 15.15 8.14 -7.99
C MET A 79 16.53 8.57 -8.46
N VAL A 80 17.21 7.72 -9.23
CA VAL A 80 18.47 8.08 -9.87
C VAL A 80 18.21 9.20 -10.88
N LYS A 81 18.90 10.32 -10.69
CA LYS A 81 18.81 11.50 -11.56
C LYS A 81 19.94 11.53 -12.61
N GLN A 82 21.16 11.19 -12.21
CA GLN A 82 22.30 11.08 -13.13
C GLN A 82 23.39 10.14 -12.60
N ILE A 83 24.18 9.60 -13.52
CA ILE A 83 25.45 8.93 -13.22
C ILE A 83 26.56 9.96 -13.45
N LYS A 84 27.34 10.26 -12.41
CA LYS A 84 28.43 11.24 -12.48
C LYS A 84 29.64 10.64 -13.22
N ASP A 85 30.57 11.49 -13.66
CA ASP A 85 31.79 11.06 -14.36
C ASP A 85 32.65 10.06 -13.57
N ASN A 86 32.52 10.05 -12.24
CA ASN A 86 33.21 9.11 -11.34
C ASN A 86 32.41 7.82 -11.05
N GLY A 87 31.30 7.58 -11.77
CA GLY A 87 30.45 6.40 -11.62
C GLY A 87 29.47 6.44 -10.43
N ARG A 88 29.49 7.48 -9.58
CA ARG A 88 28.52 7.61 -8.48
C ARG A 88 27.17 8.11 -8.98
N LEU A 89 26.10 7.72 -8.31
CA LEU A 89 24.75 8.17 -8.59
C LEU A 89 24.45 9.51 -7.90
N GLU A 90 23.81 10.43 -8.61
CA GLU A 90 23.00 11.49 -8.03
C GLU A 90 21.56 11.01 -7.94
N VAL A 91 20.89 11.29 -6.82
CA VAL A 91 19.49 10.93 -6.61
C VAL A 91 18.65 12.16 -6.36
N THR A 92 17.37 12.08 -6.71
CA THR A 92 16.33 13.02 -6.30
C THR A 92 15.36 12.31 -5.35
N MET A 93 14.68 13.09 -4.50
CA MET A 93 13.70 12.57 -3.56
C MET A 93 12.42 12.13 -4.28
N ILE A 94 11.89 10.97 -3.88
CA ILE A 94 10.50 10.56 -4.06
C ILE A 94 9.82 10.80 -2.70
N GLY A 95 8.94 11.80 -2.64
CA GLY A 95 8.44 12.35 -1.39
C GLY A 95 9.43 13.35 -0.76
N HIS A 96 9.55 13.36 0.57
CA HIS A 96 10.39 14.31 1.30
C HIS A 96 11.12 13.65 2.47
N TRP A 97 12.41 13.94 2.63
CA TRP A 97 13.22 13.58 3.80
C TRP A 97 14.20 14.70 4.14
N SER A 98 14.77 14.64 5.34
CA SER A 98 15.80 15.58 5.78
C SER A 98 17.03 15.51 4.88
N SER A 99 17.43 16.68 4.37
CA SER A 99 18.61 16.90 3.52
C SER A 99 19.79 17.47 4.29
#